data_AF-A0A1V3X6Y3-F1
#
_entry.id   AF-A0A1V3X6Y3-F1
#
_cell.length_a   1.000
_cell.length_b   1.000
_cell.length_c   1.000
_cell.angle_alpha   90.00
_cell.angle_beta   90.00
_cell.angle_gamma   90.00
#
_symmetry.space_group_name_H-M   'P 1'
#
loop_
_entity.id
_entity.type
_entity.pdbx_description
1 polymer ?
#
loop_
_entity_poly.entity_id
_entity_poly.type
_entity_poly.pdbx_seq_one_letter_code
_entity_poly.pdbx_strand_id
1 'polypeptide(L)' 'MCGVAGQSLIVNLPGSPGGVRDGLGVLAGVVDHALDQLAGQDHRR' A
#
# COMPACT_ATOMS: atom_id res chain seq x y z
N MET A 1 -3.86 1.00 -9.69
CA MET A 1 -5.07 1.18 -8.84
C MET A 1 -4.82 0.46 -7.52
N CYS A 2 -5.13 1.07 -6.38
CA CYS A 2 -5.02 0.45 -5.06
C CYS A 2 -6.30 0.71 -4.27
N GLY A 3 -6.51 -0.07 -3.21
CA GLY A 3 -7.68 0.05 -2.35
C GLY A 3 -7.50 -0.69 -1.04
N VAL A 4 -8.50 -0.58 -0.17
CA VAL A 4 -8.50 -1.16 1.17
C VAL A 4 -9.70 -2.09 1.30
N ALA A 5 -9.46 -3.28 1.85
CA ALA A 5 -10.50 -4.23 2.23
C ALA A 5 -10.34 -4.60 3.71
N GLY A 6 -11.23 -4.09 4.57
CA GLY A 6 -11.08 -4.23 6.02
C GLY A 6 -9.80 -3.55 6.51
N GLN A 7 -8.87 -4.32 7.06
CA GLN A 7 -7.55 -3.86 7.51
C GLN A 7 -6.42 -4.19 6.52
N SER A 8 -6.75 -4.63 5.31
CA SER A 8 -5.78 -5.05 4.30
C SER A 8 -5.65 -4.01 3.18
N LEU A 9 -4.41 -3.63 2.87
CA LEU A 9 -4.07 -2.83 1.69
C LEU A 9 -3.88 -3.73 0.47
N ILE A 10 -4.56 -3.41 -0.63
CA ILE A 10 -4.47 -4.12 -1.92
C ILE A 10 -3.87 -3.17 -2.95
N VAL A 11 -2.77 -3.57 -3.59
CA VAL A 11 -2.09 -2.78 -4.61
C VAL A 11 -1.87 -3.62 -5.87
N ASN A 12 -2.37 -3.12 -7.00
CA ASN A 12 -2.07 -3.73 -8.30
C ASN A 12 -0.72 -3.21 -8.82
N LEU A 13 0.18 -4.15 -9.11
CA LEU A 13 1.47 -3.87 -9.74
C LEU A 13 1.48 -4.31 -11.22
N PRO A 14 2.37 -3.76 -12.05
CA PRO A 14 2.55 -4.22 -13.42
C PRO A 14 2.99 -5.69 -13.49
N GLY A 15 2.62 -6.40 -14.55
CA GLY A 15 2.92 -7.85 -14.69
C GLY A 15 4.38 -8.19 -15.03
N SER A 16 5.24 -7.21 -15.26
CA SER A 16 6.67 -7.43 -15.57
C SER A 16 7.55 -7.35 -14.31
N PRO A 17 8.67 -8.10 -14.24
CA PRO A 17 9.57 -8.04 -13.09
C PRO A 17 10.11 -6.62 -12.80
N GLY A 18 10.36 -5.83 -13.85
CA GLY A 18 10.79 -4.43 -13.70
C GLY A 18 9.71 -3.57 -13.06
N GLY A 19 8.48 -3.65 -13.56
CA GLY A 19 7.37 -2.86 -13.00
C GLY A 19 7.01 -3.24 -11.57
N VAL A 20 7.18 -4.52 -11.18
CA VAL A 20 7.06 -4.93 -9.77
C VAL A 20 8.15 -4.29 -8.91
N ARG A 21 9.41 -4.30 -9.34
CA ARG A 21 10.52 -3.70 -8.59
C ARG A 21 10.32 -2.21 -8.39
N ASP A 22 9.95 -1.49 -9.45
CA ASP A 22 9.71 -0.05 -9.39
C ASP A 22 8.52 0.25 -8.47
N GLY A 23 7.43 -0.50 -8.62
CA GLY A 23 6.25 -0.35 -7.78
C GLY A 23 6.51 -0.63 -6.29
N LEU A 24 7.26 -1.68 -5.97
CA LEU A 24 7.68 -1.97 -4.59
C LEU A 24 8.63 -0.90 -4.04
N GLY A 25 9.52 -0.35 -4.88
CA GLY A 25 10.41 0.74 -4.48
C GLY A 25 9.65 1.99 -4.05
N VAL A 26 8.58 2.34 -4.77
CA VAL A 26 7.68 3.45 -4.36
C VAL A 26 6.90 3.09 -3.09
N LEU A 27 6.34 1.88 -3.01
CA LEU A 27 5.55 1.44 -1.86
C LEU A 27 6.37 1.40 -0.56
N ALA A 28 7.65 1.04 -0.63
CA ALA A 28 8.51 0.99 0.55
C ALA A 28 8.58 2.33 1.32
N GLY A 29 8.37 3.46 0.65
CA GLY A 29 8.37 4.77 1.30
C GLY A 29 7.07 5.13 2.03
N VAL A 30 5.98 4.39 1.79
CA VAL A 30 4.62 4.77 2.27
C VAL A 30 3.85 3.62 2.92
N VAL A 31 4.30 2.38 2.77
CA VAL A 31 3.56 1.19 3.19
C VAL A 31 3.35 1.13 4.70
N ASP A 32 4.37 1.45 5.50
CA ASP A 32 4.26 1.42 6.96
C ASP A 32 3.24 2.45 7.46
N HIS A 33 3.31 3.68 6.96
CA HIS A 33 2.33 4.72 7.32
C HIS A 33 0.91 4.37 6.88
N ALA A 34 0.75 3.75 5.70
CA ALA A 34 -0.56 3.28 5.25
C ALA A 34 -1.11 2.16 6.15
N LEU A 35 -0.25 1.24 6.60
CA LEU A 35 -0.63 0.18 7.53
C LEU A 35 -0.98 0.73 8.93
N ASP A 36 -0.23 1.72 9.42
CA ASP A 36 -0.54 2.41 10.68
C ASP A 36 -1.93 3.07 10.63
N GLN A 37 -2.24 3.76 9.52
CA GLN A 37 -3.57 4.32 9.31
C GLN A 37 -4.66 3.24 9.29
N LEU A 38 -4.41 2.10 8.63
CA LEU A 38 -5.34 0.97 8.58
C LEU A 38 -5.53 0.25 9.92
N ALA A 39 -4.50 0.26 10.76
CA ALA A 39 -4.56 -0.22 12.14
C ALA A 39 -5.35 0.72 13.06
N GLY A 40 -5.82 1.87 12.55
CA GLY A 40 -6.60 2.85 13.30
C GLY A 40 -5.73 3.83 14.09
N GLN A 41 -4.45 4.00 13.73
CA GLN A 41 -3.56 4.98 14.36
C GLN A 41 -3.71 6.40 13.80
N ASP A 42 -4.64 6.65 12.87
CA ASP A 42 -5.05 8.01 12.57
C ASP A 42 -6.56 8.12 12.33
N HIS A 43 -7.09 9.27 12.72
CA HIS A 43 -8.41 9.49 13.27
C HIS A 43 -9.58 9.15 12.31
N ARG A 44 -10.56 8.41 12.86
CA ARG A 44 -11.93 8.41 12.35
C ARG A 44 -12.48 9.83 12.47
N ARG A 45 -12.55 10.55 11.35
CA ARG A 45 -13.21 11.86 11.28
C ARG A 45 -14.67 11.75 11.67
#